data_AF-A0A524CXQ9-F1
#
_entry.id   AF-A0A524CXQ9-F1
#
_cell.length_a   1.000
_cell.length_b   1.000
_cell.length_c   1.000
_cell.angle_alpha   90.00
_cell.angle_beta   90.00
_cell.angle_gamma   90.00
#
_symmetry.space_group_name_H-M   'P 1'
#
loop_
_entity.id
_entity.type
_entity.pdbx_description
1 polymer ?
#
loop_
_entity_poly.entity_id
_entity_poly.type
_entity_poly.pdbx_seq_one_letter_code
_entity_poly.pdbx_strand_id
1 'polypeptide(L)'
;MKKKEMKSLLDEYGKLYTCAVSDAIDELDLEPGFMDAQIRPIWPGARMIGFAGTMKFIPSEEELEEDVMAKLGPYIRKLPKFPVICVDMSNMMIAAGLGQSTSRILQRL
;
A
#
# COMPACT_ATOMS: atom_id res chain seq x y z
N MET A 1 16.06 4.64 9.63
CA MET A 1 16.94 4.52 8.45
C MET A 1 17.09 5.85 7.75
N LYS A 2 18.29 6.16 7.23
CA LYS A 2 18.53 7.34 6.40
C LYS A 2 17.90 7.13 5.01
N LYS A 3 17.49 8.20 4.33
CA LYS A 3 16.82 8.13 3.01
C LYS A 3 17.64 7.35 1.98
N LYS A 4 18.98 7.47 2.01
CA LYS A 4 19.89 6.76 1.10
C LYS A 4 19.87 5.25 1.33
N GLU A 5 19.87 4.81 2.59
CA GLU A 5 19.80 3.39 2.97
C GLU A 5 18.47 2.79 2.54
N MET A 6 17.35 3.50 2.79
CA MET A 6 16.03 3.08 2.33
C MET A 6 16.00 2.87 0.82
N LYS A 7 16.57 3.79 0.05
CA LYS A 7 16.61 3.68 -1.41
C LYS A 7 17.43 2.48 -1.87
N SER A 8 18.61 2.25 -1.28
CA SER A 8 19.44 1.07 -1.60
C SER A 8 18.67 -0.23 -1.37
N LEU A 9 17.97 -0.33 -0.23
CA LEU A 9 17.18 -1.51 0.12
C LEU A 9 16.07 -1.76 -0.91
N LEU A 10 15.34 -0.70 -1.32
CA LEU A 10 14.30 -0.80 -2.34
C LEU A 10 14.86 -1.19 -3.71
N ASP A 11 16.02 -0.66 -4.09
CA ASP A 11 16.68 -0.98 -5.36
C ASP A 11 17.16 -2.45 -5.40
N GLU A 12 17.55 -3.01 -4.26
CA GLU A 12 17.94 -4.42 -4.11
C GLU A 12 16.72 -5.35 -4.18
N TYR A 13 15.71 -5.11 -3.34
CA TYR A 13 14.50 -5.94 -3.33
C TYR A 13 13.68 -5.80 -4.63
N GLY A 14 13.75 -4.66 -5.32
CA GLY A 14 13.10 -4.46 -6.62
C GLY A 14 13.56 -5.44 -7.71
N LYS A 15 14.71 -6.11 -7.52
CA LYS A 15 15.24 -7.13 -8.43
C LYS A 15 14.70 -8.53 -8.15
N LEU A 16 14.07 -8.75 -7.00
CA LEU A 16 13.58 -10.07 -6.56
C LEU A 16 12.13 -10.30 -7.00
N TYR A 17 11.79 -11.52 -7.38
CA TYR A 17 10.40 -11.92 -7.58
C TYR A 17 9.69 -12.09 -6.23
N THR A 18 8.38 -11.82 -6.19
CA THR A 18 7.59 -11.95 -4.96
C THR A 18 7.57 -13.38 -4.42
N CYS A 19 7.59 -14.39 -5.29
CA CYS A 19 7.70 -15.79 -4.87
C CYS A 19 9.01 -16.08 -4.13
N ALA A 20 10.15 -15.61 -4.65
CA ALA A 20 11.44 -15.79 -3.98
C ALA A 20 11.49 -15.08 -2.61
N VAL A 21 10.80 -13.95 -2.46
CA VAL A 21 10.65 -13.29 -1.16
C VAL A 21 9.75 -14.10 -0.22
N SER A 22 8.68 -14.71 -0.73
CA SER A 22 7.81 -15.60 0.04
C SER A 22 8.57 -16.82 0.55
N ASP A 23 9.30 -17.50 -0.33
CA ASP A 23 10.08 -18.70 0.03
C ASP A 23 11.11 -18.36 1.12
N ALA A 24 11.76 -17.20 1.04
CA ALA A 24 12.70 -16.74 2.05
C ALA A 24 12.04 -16.40 3.40
N ILE A 25 10.77 -15.96 3.41
CA ILE A 25 9.99 -15.76 4.65
C ILE A 25 9.67 -17.10 5.29
N ASP A 26 9.29 -18.09 4.47
CA ASP A 26 9.00 -19.46 4.94
C ASP A 26 10.24 -20.10 5.58
N GLU A 27 11.43 -19.90 5.00
CA GLU A 27 12.70 -20.37 5.57
C GLU A 27 13.05 -19.74 6.94
N LEU A 28 12.51 -18.55 7.21
CA LEU A 28 12.68 -17.86 8.50
C LEU A 28 11.66 -18.30 9.56
N ASP A 29 10.79 -19.26 9.24
CA ASP A 29 9.70 -19.73 10.11
C ASP A 29 8.78 -18.58 10.57
N LEU A 30 8.57 -17.62 9.65
CA LEU A 30 7.67 -16.49 9.85
C LEU A 30 6.31 -16.80 9.25
N GLU A 31 5.28 -16.13 9.78
CA GLU A 31 3.93 -16.21 9.24
C GLU A 31 3.91 -15.82 7.75
N PRO A 32 3.10 -16.52 6.92
CA PRO A 32 3.06 -16.25 5.49
C PRO A 32 2.69 -14.79 5.18
N GLY A 33 3.58 -14.12 4.44
CA GLY A 33 3.50 -12.69 4.16
C GLY A 33 2.79 -12.31 2.85
N PHE A 34 1.85 -13.12 2.36
CA PHE A 34 1.18 -12.88 1.08
C PHE A 34 -0.25 -12.35 1.21
N MET A 35 -0.68 -11.59 0.21
CA MET A 35 -2.05 -11.08 0.10
C MET A 35 -3.02 -12.13 -0.42
N ASP A 36 -4.31 -11.97 -0.12
CA ASP A 36 -5.38 -12.81 -0.71
C ASP A 36 -5.31 -12.78 -2.25
N ALA A 37 -5.54 -13.94 -2.89
CA ALA A 37 -5.45 -14.11 -4.34
C ALA A 37 -6.49 -13.28 -5.14
N GLN A 38 -7.47 -12.69 -4.46
CA GLN A 38 -8.42 -11.73 -5.03
C GLN A 38 -7.81 -10.34 -5.24
N ILE A 39 -6.70 -10.02 -4.57
CA ILE A 39 -5.94 -8.78 -4.82
C ILE A 39 -5.05 -8.99 -6.05
N ARG A 40 -5.39 -8.30 -7.13
CA ARG A 40 -4.73 -8.47 -8.44
C ARG A 40 -4.18 -7.16 -8.99
N PRO A 41 -3.06 -7.20 -9.73
CA PRO A 41 -2.58 -6.03 -10.44
C PRO A 41 -3.58 -5.59 -11.50
N ILE A 42 -3.74 -4.27 -11.66
CA ILE A 42 -4.67 -3.69 -12.65
C ILE A 42 -4.17 -3.90 -14.09
N TRP A 43 -2.86 -4.01 -14.30
CA TRP A 43 -2.26 -4.30 -15.61
C TRP A 43 -1.15 -5.35 -15.53
N PRO A 44 -0.90 -6.11 -16.62
CA PRO A 44 0.17 -7.11 -16.66
C PRO A 44 1.54 -6.49 -16.41
N GLY A 45 2.36 -7.17 -15.59
CA GLY A 45 3.72 -6.73 -15.28
C GLY A 45 3.81 -5.57 -14.26
N ALA A 46 2.67 -5.09 -13.72
CA ALA A 46 2.69 -4.12 -12.63
C ALA A 46 3.46 -4.69 -11.43
N ARG A 47 4.45 -3.93 -10.93
CA ARG A 47 5.26 -4.27 -9.76
C ARG A 47 5.42 -3.03 -8.90
N MET A 48 5.40 -3.23 -7.59
CA MET A 48 5.58 -2.16 -6.62
C MET A 48 6.41 -2.64 -5.46
N ILE A 49 7.22 -1.74 -4.91
CA ILE A 49 7.97 -1.95 -3.69
C ILE A 49 8.04 -0.65 -2.91
N GLY A 50 7.93 -0.74 -1.60
CA GLY A 50 8.02 0.41 -0.72
C GLY A 50 7.74 0.02 0.71
N PHE A 51 7.64 1.05 1.55
CA PHE A 51 7.31 0.89 2.96
C PHE A 51 5.80 0.99 3.13
N ALA A 52 5.22 0.10 3.94
CA ALA A 52 3.77 0.03 4.10
C ALA A 52 3.22 1.33 4.74
N GLY A 53 2.34 2.01 4.01
CA GLY A 53 1.44 3.02 4.53
C GLY A 53 0.05 2.41 4.70
N THR A 54 -0.36 2.13 5.92
CA THR A 54 -1.61 1.39 6.16
C THR A 54 -2.79 2.33 6.37
N MET A 55 -3.92 2.03 5.74
CA MET A 55 -5.20 2.70 5.94
C MET A 55 -6.29 1.66 6.09
N LYS A 56 -7.27 1.93 6.97
CA LYS A 56 -8.46 1.11 7.12
C LYS A 56 -9.70 1.97 6.98
N PHE A 57 -10.59 1.59 6.07
CA PHE A 57 -11.92 2.15 5.99
C PHE A 57 -12.86 1.34 6.87
N ILE A 58 -13.67 2.03 7.66
CA ILE A 58 -14.70 1.44 8.50
C ILE A 58 -16.09 1.88 8.00
N PRO A 59 -17.12 1.05 8.16
CA PRO A 59 -18.49 1.44 7.85
C PRO A 59 -18.88 2.67 8.68
N SER A 60 -19.60 3.60 8.04
CA SER A 60 -20.20 4.75 8.69
C SER A 60 -21.69 4.80 8.35
N GLU A 61 -22.51 5.14 9.34
CA GLU A 61 -23.93 5.46 9.14
C GLU A 61 -24.14 6.95 8.80
N GLU A 62 -23.09 7.75 8.94
CA GLU A 62 -23.11 9.19 8.61
C GLU A 62 -23.02 9.40 7.09
N GLU A 63 -23.65 10.48 6.61
CA GLU A 63 -23.54 10.88 5.21
C GLU A 63 -22.09 11.16 4.82
N LEU A 64 -21.77 10.92 3.55
CA LEU A 64 -20.45 11.20 3.01
C LEU A 64 -20.17 12.70 3.12
N GLU A 65 -19.25 13.08 3.99
CA GLU A 65 -18.80 14.46 4.09
C GLU A 65 -18.20 14.94 2.75
N GLU A 66 -18.43 16.21 2.40
CA GLU A 66 -17.94 16.78 1.14
C GLU A 66 -16.40 16.85 1.08
N ASP A 67 -15.69 16.86 2.23
CA ASP A 67 -14.25 17.13 2.31
C ASP A 67 -13.40 15.95 2.84
N VAL A 68 -13.73 14.73 2.41
CA VAL A 68 -12.94 13.51 2.71
C VAL A 68 -11.45 13.70 2.38
N MET A 69 -11.13 14.47 1.34
CA MET A 69 -9.74 14.72 0.94
C MET A 69 -8.97 15.59 1.94
N ALA A 70 -9.59 16.59 2.56
CA ALA A 70 -8.95 17.36 3.63
C ALA A 70 -8.60 16.48 4.83
N LYS A 71 -9.47 15.51 5.17
CA LYS A 71 -9.21 14.55 6.25
C LYS A 71 -8.07 13.58 5.93
N LEU A 72 -7.86 13.20 4.67
CA LEU A 72 -6.75 12.32 4.26
C LEU A 72 -5.37 13.02 4.30
N GLY A 73 -5.32 14.33 4.08
CA GLY A 73 -4.08 15.11 4.02
C GLY A 73 -3.14 14.94 5.22
N PRO A 74 -3.62 15.08 6.48
CA PRO A 74 -2.82 14.83 7.68
C PRO A 74 -2.25 13.41 7.78
N TYR A 75 -2.97 12.39 7.31
CA TYR A 75 -2.48 11.00 7.30
C TYR A 75 -1.41 10.81 6.24
N ILE A 76 -1.60 11.39 5.05
CA ILE A 76 -0.63 11.34 3.96
C ILE A 76 0.72 11.91 4.40
N ARG A 77 0.73 12.98 5.20
CA ARG A 77 1.97 13.58 5.75
C ARG A 77 2.71 12.68 6.74
N LYS A 78 2.03 11.70 7.35
CA LYS A 78 2.63 10.76 8.31
C LYS A 78 3.16 9.49 7.64
N LEU A 79 2.92 9.32 6.34
CA LEU A 79 3.37 8.15 5.59
C LEU A 79 4.90 8.02 5.60
N PRO A 80 5.43 6.78 5.56
CA PRO A 80 6.86 6.57 5.42
C PRO A 80 7.35 7.12 4.08
N LYS A 81 8.66 7.38 3.98
CA LYS A 81 9.28 7.68 2.68
C LYS A 81 9.17 6.48 1.77
N PHE A 82 8.90 6.71 0.49
CA PHE A 82 8.64 5.66 -0.51
C PHE A 82 7.45 4.77 -0.11
N PRO A 83 6.26 5.34 0.14
CA PRO A 83 5.14 4.58 0.65
C PRO A 83 4.50 3.70 -0.42
N VAL A 84 4.13 2.48 -0.03
CA VAL A 84 3.14 1.65 -0.73
C VAL A 84 1.90 1.60 0.16
N ILE A 85 0.77 2.09 -0.36
CA ILE A 85 -0.45 2.21 0.43
C ILE A 85 -1.21 0.89 0.44
N CYS A 86 -1.39 0.33 1.63
CA CYS A 86 -2.18 -0.88 1.86
C CYS A 86 -3.51 -0.46 2.48
N VAL A 87 -4.62 -0.74 1.78
CA VAL A 87 -5.96 -0.32 2.19
C VAL A 87 -6.79 -1.54 2.60
N ASP A 88 -7.20 -1.59 3.85
CA ASP A 88 -8.22 -2.52 4.34
C ASP A 88 -9.62 -1.91 4.15
N MET A 89 -10.43 -2.54 3.29
CA MET A 89 -11.80 -2.13 2.99
C MET A 89 -12.83 -2.79 3.94
N SER A 90 -12.40 -3.40 5.04
CA SER A 90 -13.25 -4.11 6.01
C SER A 90 -14.12 -5.20 5.38
N ASN A 91 -13.57 -5.92 4.40
CA ASN A 91 -14.28 -6.93 3.58
C ASN A 91 -15.52 -6.39 2.84
N MET A 92 -15.62 -5.07 2.66
CA MET A 92 -16.73 -4.43 1.95
C MET A 92 -16.27 -3.89 0.61
N MET A 93 -16.98 -4.26 -0.45
CA MET A 93 -16.77 -3.75 -1.82
C MET A 93 -17.81 -2.68 -2.16
N ILE A 94 -18.07 -1.77 -1.21
CA ILE A 94 -19.18 -0.80 -1.30
C ILE A 94 -18.79 0.50 -1.99
N ALA A 95 -17.50 0.78 -2.14
CA ALA A 95 -17.00 1.99 -2.79
C ALA A 95 -15.60 1.76 -3.39
N ALA A 96 -15.26 2.55 -4.41
CA ALA A 96 -13.89 2.63 -4.89
C ALA A 96 -13.03 3.39 -3.86
N GLY A 97 -12.19 2.67 -3.12
CA GLY A 97 -11.33 3.27 -2.09
C GLY A 97 -10.22 4.19 -2.65
N LEU A 98 -9.92 4.09 -3.94
CA LEU A 98 -8.90 4.90 -4.63
C LEU A 98 -9.34 5.19 -6.08
N GLY A 99 -8.93 6.35 -6.59
CA GLY A 99 -9.17 6.77 -7.97
C GLY A 99 -8.04 7.64 -8.50
N GLN A 100 -8.30 8.36 -9.59
CA GLN A 100 -7.28 9.17 -10.26
C GLN A 100 -6.72 10.29 -9.35
N SER A 101 -7.57 10.98 -8.59
CA SER A 101 -7.15 12.07 -7.71
C SER A 101 -6.23 11.60 -6.59
N THR A 102 -6.58 10.51 -5.91
CA THR A 102 -5.73 9.92 -4.87
C THR A 102 -4.42 9.39 -5.47
N SER A 103 -4.46 8.77 -6.65
CA SER A 103 -3.25 8.30 -7.35
C SER A 103 -2.27 9.45 -7.66
N ARG A 104 -2.77 10.60 -8.13
CA ARG A 104 -1.94 11.79 -8.42
C ARG A 104 -1.31 12.39 -7.16
N ILE A 105 -2.02 12.33 -6.03
CA ILE A 105 -1.48 12.80 -4.73
C ILE A 105 -0.36 11.87 -4.29
N LEU A 106 -0.58 10.55 -4.34
CA LEU A 106 0.40 9.55 -3.92
C LEU A 106 1.66 9.55 -4.78
N GLN A 107 1.57 9.87 -6.08
CA GLN A 107 2.72 10.00 -6.98
C GLN A 107 3.67 11.16 -6.61
N ARG A 108 3.25 12.09 -5.75
CA ARG A 108 4.04 13.25 -5.33
C ARG A 108 4.73 13.07 -3.97
N LEU A 109 4.56 11.91 -3.33
CA LEU A 109 5.16 11.55 -2.03
C LEU A 109 6.52 10.87 -2.20
#